data_AF-A0A957VXH0-F1
#
_entry.id   AF-A0A957VXH0-F1
#
_cell.length_a   1.000
_cell.length_b   1.000
_cell.length_c   1.000
_cell.angle_alpha   90.00
_cell.angle_beta   90.00
_cell.angle_gamma   90.00
#
_symmetry.space_group_name_H-M   'P 1'
#
loop_
_entity.id
_entity.type
_entity.pdbx_description
1 polymer ?
#
loop_
_entity_poly.entity_id
_entity_poly.type
_entity_poly.pdbx_seq_one_letter_code
_entity_poly.pdbx_strand_id
1 'polypeptide(L)'
;MKIALDAMGGDFAPAAAVHGAVWAARDFGVTVQLVGRPEAIEAELAKHQTAGLNLPVIAASEVIEMTEDPAAAVKHKKDSSMVVALRLVKDKESDAFVTAGNTGGALAASLFGLGRITGIKRPALSTIFPTIKDNGFSFMLDIGANTDV
;
A
#
# COMPACT_ATOMS: atom_id res chain seq x y z
N MET A 1 6.47 10.15 11.36
CA MET A 1 6.08 8.88 10.72
C MET A 1 5.99 9.11 9.22
N LYS A 2 6.54 8.20 8.43
CA LYS A 2 6.52 8.21 6.96
C LYS A 2 5.82 6.97 6.44
N ILE A 3 4.88 7.13 5.53
CA ILE A 3 4.08 6.04 4.97
C ILE A 3 4.31 6.01 3.47
N ALA A 4 4.76 4.87 2.93
CA ALA A 4 4.78 4.63 1.50
C ALA A 4 3.39 4.22 1.02
N LEU A 5 2.81 4.99 0.11
CA LEU A 5 1.51 4.72 -0.49
C LEU A 5 1.71 4.35 -1.96
N ASP A 6 1.34 3.13 -2.33
CA ASP A 6 1.18 2.76 -3.73
C ASP A 6 0.00 3.55 -4.32
N ALA A 7 0.34 4.58 -5.09
CA ALA A 7 -0.63 5.51 -5.67
C ALA A 7 -1.26 4.97 -6.96
N MET A 8 -0.78 3.84 -7.49
CA MET A 8 -1.28 3.26 -8.75
C MET A 8 -2.22 2.08 -8.53
N GLY A 9 -2.27 1.53 -7.31
CA GLY A 9 -3.14 0.42 -6.96
C GLY A 9 -4.58 0.84 -6.68
N GLY A 10 -5.54 0.10 -7.25
CA GLY A 10 -6.97 0.23 -6.98
C GLY A 10 -7.76 0.84 -8.15
N ASP A 11 -9.07 0.62 -8.14
CA ASP A 11 -9.96 0.91 -9.28
C ASP A 11 -10.01 2.40 -9.68
N PHE A 12 -9.76 3.29 -8.72
CA PHE A 12 -9.81 4.74 -8.90
C PHE A 12 -8.43 5.40 -8.78
N ALA A 13 -7.36 4.65 -9.01
CA ALA A 13 -6.01 5.17 -8.95
C ALA A 13 -5.69 6.11 -10.14
N PRO A 14 -4.89 7.18 -9.95
CA PRO A 14 -4.32 7.61 -8.68
C PRO A 14 -5.24 8.53 -7.84
N ALA A 15 -6.39 8.92 -8.38
CA ALA A 15 -7.28 9.93 -7.79
C ALA A 15 -7.65 9.64 -6.32
N ALA A 16 -8.17 8.45 -6.03
CA ALA A 16 -8.60 8.11 -4.67
C ALA A 16 -7.42 8.03 -3.69
N ALA A 17 -6.28 7.47 -4.12
CA ALA A 17 -5.08 7.34 -3.30
C ALA A 17 -4.47 8.71 -2.96
N VAL A 18 -4.32 9.58 -3.97
CA VAL A 18 -3.80 10.94 -3.78
C VAL A 18 -4.72 11.77 -2.88
N HIS A 19 -6.03 11.68 -3.07
CA HIS A 19 -6.99 12.38 -2.22
C HIS A 19 -6.88 11.94 -0.75
N GLY A 20 -6.82 10.63 -0.50
CA GLY A 20 -6.61 10.08 0.83
C GLY A 20 -5.27 10.49 1.45
N ALA A 21 -4.20 10.57 0.65
CA ALA A 21 -2.89 11.04 1.11
C ALA A 21 -2.91 12.51 1.54
N VAL A 22 -3.60 13.37 0.78
CA VAL A 22 -3.77 14.79 1.13
C VAL A 22 -4.51 14.93 2.45
N TRP A 23 -5.59 14.17 2.66
CA TRP A 23 -6.31 14.15 3.94
C TRP A 23 -5.43 13.66 5.07
N ALA A 24 -4.73 12.54 4.88
CA ALA A 24 -3.89 11.97 5.92
C ALA A 24 -2.75 12.93 6.32
N ALA A 25 -2.08 13.55 5.36
CA ALA A 25 -1.03 14.53 5.61
C ALA A 25 -1.56 15.78 6.33
N ARG A 26 -2.78 16.23 6.00
CA ARG A 26 -3.41 17.40 6.61
C ARG A 26 -3.88 17.13 8.03
N ASP A 27 -4.60 16.05 8.25
CA ASP A 27 -5.30 15.78 9.51
C ASP A 27 -4.36 15.18 10.57
N PHE A 28 -3.36 14.41 10.13
CA PHE A 28 -2.44 13.71 11.03
C PHE A 28 -0.99 14.24 10.98
N GLY A 29 -0.66 15.14 10.06
CA GLY A 29 0.69 15.69 9.93
C GLY A 29 1.76 14.66 9.55
N VAL A 30 1.35 13.54 8.92
CA VAL A 30 2.26 12.48 8.48
C VAL A 30 2.85 12.77 7.11
N THR A 31 4.05 12.25 6.84
CA THR A 31 4.60 12.25 5.48
C THR A 31 4.03 11.07 4.71
N VAL A 32 3.40 11.33 3.56
CA VAL A 32 2.90 10.27 2.66
C VAL A 32 3.71 10.28 1.37
N GLN A 33 4.55 9.26 1.18
CA GLN A 33 5.37 9.07 -0.01
C GLN A 33 4.52 8.41 -1.10
N LEU A 34 4.15 9.18 -2.12
CA LEU A 34 3.28 8.75 -3.22
C LEU A 34 4.12 8.02 -4.27
N VAL A 35 3.99 6.71 -4.34
CA VAL A 35 4.81 5.86 -5.21
C VAL A 35 4.04 5.48 -6.47
N GLY A 36 4.60 5.79 -7.64
CA GLY A 36 3.96 5.50 -8.92
C GLY A 36 4.48 6.37 -10.06
N ARG A 37 3.64 6.53 -11.09
CA ARG A 37 3.97 7.32 -12.28
C ARG A 37 3.95 8.82 -11.93
N PRO A 38 5.09 9.54 -11.96
CA PRO A 38 5.15 10.92 -11.46
C PRO A 38 4.15 11.86 -12.13
N GLU A 39 4.08 11.83 -13.47
CA GLU A 39 3.18 12.70 -14.23
C GLU A 39 1.71 12.54 -13.83
N ALA A 40 1.26 11.29 -13.60
CA ALA A 40 -0.12 11.02 -13.21
C ALA A 40 -0.41 11.47 -11.77
N ILE A 41 0.55 11.29 -10.86
CA ILE A 41 0.44 11.71 -9.46
C ILE A 41 0.46 13.24 -9.35
N GLU A 42 1.38 13.90 -10.03
CA GLU A 42 1.52 15.36 -10.04
C GLU A 42 0.30 16.05 -10.65
N ALA A 43 -0.22 15.51 -11.76
CA ALA A 43 -1.44 16.01 -12.39
C ALA A 43 -2.66 15.89 -11.45
N GLU A 44 -2.72 14.85 -10.63
CA GLU A 44 -3.77 14.71 -9.63
C GLU A 44 -3.55 15.64 -8.42
N LEU A 45 -2.33 15.72 -7.88
CA LEU A 45 -1.98 16.62 -6.78
C LEU A 45 -2.30 18.08 -7.09
N ALA A 46 -2.16 18.51 -8.34
CA ALA A 46 -2.50 19.86 -8.79
C ALA A 46 -3.98 20.23 -8.59
N LYS A 47 -4.87 19.25 -8.40
CA LYS A 47 -6.29 19.45 -8.11
C LYS A 47 -6.59 19.69 -6.63
N HIS A 48 -5.59 19.55 -5.75
CA HIS A 48 -5.75 19.62 -4.29
C HIS A 48 -4.96 20.79 -3.70
N GLN A 49 -5.41 21.30 -2.54
CA GLN A 49 -4.64 22.26 -1.75
C GLN A 49 -3.57 21.53 -0.93
N THR A 50 -2.32 21.55 -1.42
CA THR A 50 -1.19 20.81 -0.86
C THR A 50 -0.17 21.69 -0.13
N ALA A 51 -0.41 23.00 -0.05
CA ALA A 51 0.49 23.94 0.61
C ALA A 51 0.72 23.54 2.08
N GLY A 52 2.00 23.40 2.46
CA GLY A 52 2.39 22.98 3.81
C GLY A 52 2.28 21.47 4.09
N LEU A 53 1.83 20.66 3.11
CA LEU A 53 1.77 19.20 3.25
C LEU A 53 3.07 18.55 2.76
N ASN A 54 3.44 17.42 3.36
CA ASN A 54 4.63 16.65 3.00
C ASN A 54 4.24 15.39 2.20
N LEU A 55 4.19 15.55 0.87
CA LEU A 55 3.70 14.55 -0.10
C LEU A 55 4.76 14.27 -1.19
N PRO A 56 5.94 13.71 -0.86
CA PRO A 56 6.98 13.46 -1.86
C PRO A 56 6.53 12.40 -2.86
N VAL A 57 6.79 12.65 -4.14
CA VAL A 57 6.51 11.70 -5.23
C VAL A 57 7.73 10.83 -5.48
N ILE A 58 7.56 9.51 -5.42
CA ILE A 58 8.61 8.53 -5.67
C ILE A 58 8.27 7.81 -6.97
N ALA A 59 9.18 7.90 -7.95
CA ALA A 59 8.95 7.33 -9.27
C ALA A 59 8.93 5.80 -9.24
N ALA A 60 7.96 5.23 -9.95
CA ALA A 60 7.89 3.84 -10.34
C ALA A 60 7.20 3.76 -11.71
N SER A 61 7.80 3.05 -12.67
CA SER A 61 7.31 3.02 -14.06
C SER A 61 6.26 1.93 -14.31
N GLU A 62 6.24 0.87 -13.49
CA GLU A 62 5.36 -0.28 -13.67
C GLU A 62 4.20 -0.28 -12.66
N VAL A 63 3.17 -1.07 -12.98
CA VAL A 63 2.02 -1.32 -12.10
C VAL A 63 1.72 -2.82 -12.15
N ILE A 64 1.40 -3.43 -11.00
CA ILE A 64 0.87 -4.79 -10.96
C ILE A 64 -0.64 -4.70 -11.13
N GLU A 65 -1.13 -5.20 -12.26
CA GLU A 65 -2.54 -5.16 -12.62
C GLU A 65 -3.35 -6.21 -11.83
N MET A 66 -4.65 -5.97 -11.67
CA MET A 66 -5.53 -6.87 -10.90
C MET A 66 -5.68 -8.26 -11.52
N THR A 67 -5.44 -8.40 -12.82
CA THR A 67 -5.59 -9.67 -13.56
C THR A 67 -4.32 -10.50 -13.62
N GLU A 68 -3.19 -9.99 -13.12
CA GLU A 68 -1.92 -10.70 -13.20
C GLU A 68 -1.77 -11.76 -12.12
N ASP A 69 -1.01 -12.82 -12.44
CA ASP A 69 -0.56 -13.77 -11.43
C ASP A 69 0.33 -13.04 -10.41
N PRO A 70 -0.03 -13.04 -9.11
CA PRO A 70 0.67 -12.26 -8.10
C PRO A 70 2.18 -12.55 -7.99
N ALA A 71 2.55 -13.83 -7.95
CA ALA A 71 3.92 -14.22 -7.68
C ALA A 71 4.82 -13.93 -8.89
N ALA A 72 4.33 -14.18 -10.10
CA ALA A 72 5.01 -13.84 -11.33
C ALA A 72 5.17 -12.31 -11.47
N ALA A 73 4.10 -11.54 -11.27
CA ALA A 73 4.13 -10.09 -11.42
C ALA A 73 5.15 -9.43 -10.49
N VAL A 74 5.16 -9.79 -9.20
CA VAL A 74 6.16 -9.30 -8.22
C VAL A 74 7.59 -9.70 -8.59
N LYS A 75 7.78 -10.86 -9.22
CA LYS A 75 9.11 -11.31 -9.66
C LYS A 75 9.62 -10.53 -10.86
N HIS A 76 8.74 -10.19 -11.81
CA HIS A 76 9.12 -9.55 -13.06
C HIS A 76 9.08 -8.01 -12.99
N LYS A 77 8.07 -7.43 -12.35
CA LYS A 77 7.86 -5.98 -12.28
C LYS A 77 8.54 -5.35 -11.06
N LYS A 78 9.87 -5.34 -11.08
CA LYS A 78 10.69 -4.82 -9.98
C LYS A 78 10.57 -3.32 -9.79
N ASP A 79 10.12 -2.60 -10.81
CA ASP A 79 9.87 -1.17 -10.77
C ASP A 79 8.36 -0.85 -10.68
N SER A 80 7.57 -1.79 -10.16
CA SER A 80 6.16 -1.53 -9.87
C SER A 80 5.99 -0.66 -8.63
N SER A 81 4.99 0.22 -8.65
CA SER A 81 4.65 1.09 -7.51
C SER A 81 4.57 0.35 -6.18
N MET A 82 3.91 -0.81 -6.17
CA MET A 82 3.80 -1.71 -5.02
C MET A 82 5.17 -2.21 -4.53
N VAL A 83 6.03 -2.69 -5.43
CA VAL A 83 7.35 -3.24 -5.06
C VAL A 83 8.30 -2.13 -4.61
N VAL A 84 8.29 -0.98 -5.27
CA VAL A 84 9.08 0.20 -4.88
C VAL A 84 8.64 0.71 -3.52
N ALA A 85 7.34 0.85 -3.28
CA ALA A 85 6.80 1.30 -1.99
C ALA A 85 7.20 0.36 -0.83
N LEU A 86 7.13 -0.94 -1.07
CA LEU A 86 7.59 -1.93 -0.10
C LEU A 86 9.11 -1.88 0.13
N ARG A 87 9.89 -1.60 -0.93
CA ARG A 87 11.35 -1.43 -0.81
C ARG A 87 11.71 -0.25 0.09
N LEU A 88 10.97 0.85 0.03
CA LEU A 88 11.19 1.98 0.95
C LEU A 88 11.05 1.57 2.42
N VAL A 89 10.12 0.66 2.74
CA VAL A 89 9.99 0.10 4.09
C VAL A 89 11.18 -0.82 4.42
N LYS A 90 11.59 -1.67 3.48
CA LYS A 90 12.74 -2.56 3.65
C LYS A 90 14.03 -1.80 3.95
N ASP A 91 14.23 -0.69 3.24
CA ASP A 91 15.42 0.15 3.30
C ASP A 91 15.35 1.20 4.44
N LYS A 92 14.28 1.15 5.25
CA LYS A 92 14.01 2.05 6.39
C LYS A 92 13.84 3.52 5.98
N GLU A 93 13.45 3.76 4.72
CA GLU A 93 13.08 5.07 4.22
C GLU A 93 11.61 5.42 4.55
N SER A 94 10.78 4.41 4.80
CA SER A 94 9.40 4.49 5.27
C SER A 94 9.15 3.59 6.47
N ASP A 95 8.19 3.96 7.33
CA ASP A 95 7.81 3.18 8.51
C ASP A 95 6.74 2.12 8.19
N ALA A 96 5.90 2.37 7.18
CA ALA A 96 4.80 1.51 6.78
C ALA A 96 4.51 1.64 5.28
N PHE A 97 3.78 0.66 4.74
CA PHE A 97 3.32 0.60 3.35
C PHE A 97 1.81 0.37 3.27
N VAL A 98 1.14 1.03 2.32
CA VAL A 98 -0.29 0.87 2.05
C VAL A 98 -0.53 0.73 0.54
N THR A 99 -1.45 -0.16 0.14
CA THR A 99 -1.91 -0.33 -1.24
C THR A 99 -3.38 -0.75 -1.28
N ALA A 100 -4.11 -0.26 -2.28
CA ALA A 100 -5.42 -0.76 -2.68
C ALA A 100 -5.33 -1.67 -3.93
N GLY A 101 -4.12 -2.09 -4.31
CA GLY A 101 -3.82 -2.95 -5.45
C GLY A 101 -4.09 -4.43 -5.17
N ASN A 102 -3.58 -5.28 -6.06
CA ASN A 102 -3.77 -6.73 -6.01
C ASN A 102 -3.34 -7.32 -4.65
N THR A 103 -4.28 -7.91 -3.90
CA THR A 103 -4.04 -8.45 -2.54
C THR A 103 -3.00 -9.56 -2.52
N GLY A 104 -3.05 -10.48 -3.50
CA GLY A 104 -2.05 -11.52 -3.64
C GLY A 104 -0.68 -10.92 -3.94
N GLY A 105 -0.63 -9.87 -4.77
CA GLY A 105 0.60 -9.14 -5.10
C GLY A 105 1.21 -8.51 -3.87
N ALA A 106 0.39 -7.84 -3.04
CA ALA A 106 0.82 -7.24 -1.79
C ALA A 106 1.38 -8.28 -0.81
N LEU A 107 0.71 -9.43 -0.68
CA LEU A 107 1.16 -10.54 0.16
C LEU A 107 2.48 -11.13 -0.35
N ALA A 108 2.58 -11.42 -1.65
CA ALA A 108 3.77 -11.98 -2.27
C ALA A 108 4.97 -11.03 -2.18
N ALA A 109 4.77 -9.74 -2.50
CA ALA A 109 5.79 -8.71 -2.37
C ALA A 109 6.27 -8.60 -0.93
N SER A 110 5.36 -8.52 0.04
CA SER A 110 5.69 -8.42 1.46
C SER A 110 6.49 -9.62 1.96
N LEU A 111 6.05 -10.84 1.60
CA LEU A 111 6.70 -12.07 2.04
C LEU A 111 8.12 -12.20 1.47
N PHE A 112 8.31 -11.89 0.18
CA PHE A 112 9.62 -12.01 -0.47
C PHE A 112 10.55 -10.82 -0.20
N GLY A 113 10.01 -9.61 -0.01
CA GLY A 113 10.77 -8.38 0.18
C GLY A 113 11.08 -8.07 1.64
N LEU A 114 10.04 -7.97 2.48
CA LEU A 114 10.21 -7.65 3.91
C LEU A 114 10.63 -8.89 4.70
N GLY A 115 9.97 -10.02 4.43
CA GLY A 115 10.09 -11.22 5.24
C GLY A 115 9.16 -11.20 6.45
N ARG A 116 9.24 -12.26 7.26
CA ARG A 116 8.41 -12.43 8.45
C ARG A 116 9.17 -12.00 9.71
N ILE A 117 8.42 -11.63 10.73
CA ILE A 117 8.95 -11.48 12.10
C ILE A 117 9.55 -12.83 12.55
N THR A 118 10.71 -12.79 13.20
CA THR A 118 11.38 -14.01 13.71
C THR A 118 10.46 -14.80 14.62
N GLY A 119 10.33 -16.11 14.35
CA GLY A 119 9.43 -17.02 15.08
C GLY A 119 8.02 -17.13 14.50
N ILE A 120 7.59 -16.20 13.63
CA ILE A 120 6.29 -16.29 12.95
C ILE A 120 6.40 -17.16 11.70
N LYS A 121 5.66 -18.28 11.70
CA LYS A 121 5.68 -19.27 10.61
C LYS A 121 4.95 -18.78 9.36
N ARG A 122 3.79 -18.13 9.50
CA ARG A 122 2.98 -17.65 8.38
C ARG A 122 2.37 -16.29 8.71
N PRO A 123 2.36 -15.31 7.78
CA PRO A 123 1.56 -14.10 7.95
C PRO A 123 0.07 -14.46 7.88
N ALA A 124 -0.79 -13.60 8.42
CA ALA A 124 -2.24 -13.72 8.30
C ALA A 124 -2.81 -12.43 7.71
N LEU A 125 -3.82 -12.55 6.85
CA LEU A 125 -4.64 -11.41 6.49
C LEU A 125 -5.68 -11.23 7.59
N SER A 126 -5.87 -9.99 8.02
CA SER A 126 -6.77 -9.68 9.13
C SER A 126 -7.59 -8.43 8.83
N THR A 127 -8.75 -8.35 9.48
CA THR A 127 -9.62 -7.18 9.43
C THR A 127 -10.40 -7.03 10.72
N ILE A 128 -10.94 -5.83 10.94
CA ILE A 128 -11.87 -5.54 12.02
C ILE A 128 -13.29 -5.62 11.43
N PHE A 129 -14.12 -6.50 11.96
CA PHE A 129 -15.49 -6.72 11.50
C PHE A 129 -16.49 -6.19 12.54
N PRO A 130 -17.53 -5.43 12.14
CA PRO A 130 -18.54 -4.95 13.07
C PRO A 130 -19.44 -6.09 13.56
N THR A 131 -20.02 -5.92 14.75
CA THR A 131 -20.96 -6.88 15.37
C THR A 131 -22.30 -6.22 15.70
N ILE A 132 -23.30 -7.02 16.07
CA ILE A 132 -24.63 -6.52 16.47
C ILE A 132 -24.66 -5.75 17.79
N LYS A 133 -23.57 -5.81 18.58
CA LYS A 133 -23.46 -5.02 19.82
C LYS A 133 -23.17 -3.58 19.46
N ASP A 134 -23.75 -2.64 20.19
CA ASP A 134 -23.46 -1.22 20.03
C ASP A 134 -21.95 -0.95 20.21
N ASN A 135 -21.33 -0.28 19.22
CA ASN A 135 -19.88 -0.12 19.08
C ASN A 135 -19.05 -1.42 19.19
N GLY A 136 -19.65 -2.58 18.88
CA GLY A 136 -18.99 -3.88 19.01
C GLY A 136 -18.20 -4.26 17.77
N PHE A 137 -16.95 -4.69 17.96
CA PHE A 137 -16.07 -5.16 16.89
C PHE A 137 -15.46 -6.53 17.22
N SER A 138 -15.18 -7.30 16.18
CA SER A 138 -14.41 -8.55 16.24
C SER A 138 -13.19 -8.45 15.34
N PHE A 139 -12.03 -8.92 15.82
CA PHE A 139 -10.82 -9.03 15.02
C PHE A 139 -10.78 -10.41 14.37
N MET A 140 -10.74 -10.46 13.04
CA MET A 140 -10.82 -11.71 12.27
C MET A 140 -9.51 -11.98 11.54
N LEU A 141 -9.00 -13.21 11.68
CA LEU A 141 -7.83 -13.76 10.99
C LEU A 141 -7.90 -15.29 11.01
N ASP A 142 -7.35 -16.03 10.04
CA ASP A 142 -6.84 -15.61 8.73
C ASP A 142 -7.98 -15.58 7.70
N ILE A 143 -8.07 -14.50 6.90
CA ILE A 143 -9.14 -14.31 5.90
C ILE A 143 -8.72 -14.60 4.46
N GLY A 144 -7.54 -15.18 4.25
CA GLY A 144 -7.11 -15.64 2.92
C GLY A 144 -5.63 -15.54 2.62
N ALA A 145 -4.75 -15.31 3.61
CA ALA A 145 -3.31 -15.35 3.37
C ALA A 145 -2.80 -16.78 3.15
N ASN A 146 -3.40 -17.76 3.83
CA ASN A 146 -3.01 -19.16 3.76
C ASN A 146 -4.22 -20.02 3.40
N THR A 147 -4.03 -20.93 2.45
CA THR A 147 -5.08 -21.85 1.97
C THR A 147 -5.11 -23.19 2.71
N ASP A 148 -4.00 -23.55 3.36
CA ASP A 148 -3.83 -24.86 4.01
C ASP A 148 -4.08 -24.75 5.52
N VAL A 149 -5.04 -25.53 6.03
CA VAL A 149 -5.36 -25.67 7.46
C VAL A 149 -4.51 -26.74 8.11
#